data_AF-A0A7Z9YXN1-F1
#
_entry.id   AF-A0A7Z9YXN1-F1
#
_cell.length_a   1.000
_cell.length_b   1.000
_cell.length_c   1.000
_cell.angle_alpha   90.00
_cell.angle_beta   90.00
_cell.angle_gamma   90.00
#
_symmetry.space_group_name_H-M   'P 1'
#
loop_
_entity.id
_entity.type
_entity.pdbx_description
1 polymer ?
#
loop_
_entity_poly.entity_id
_entity_poly.type
_entity_poly.pdbx_seq_one_letter_code
_entity_poly.pdbx_strand_id
1 'polypeptide(L)'
;MVFNNCYLYVGLLVSLLTLQTGCSVSYSLEQSSDSVSTSLDSLTSITSISTSSAGGDEEKVSATAQIYKEDVAAATVLYISGGKNNTKFQRQVTSIARNHGISDWEKETSTFIGMGMGLRRAGITEDSIVDIPYFHSVADGSNYSRIIEGYRM
;
A
#
# COMPACT_ATOMS: atom_id res chain seq x y z
N MET A 1 4.44 -7.60 49.03
CA MET A 1 5.60 -6.83 49.52
C MET A 1 6.71 -7.08 48.51
N VAL A 2 7.07 -6.20 47.56
CA VAL A 2 7.30 -4.72 47.58
C VAL A 2 8.54 -4.32 48.38
N PHE A 3 9.40 -3.52 47.72
CA PHE A 3 10.71 -2.97 48.15
C PHE A 3 11.87 -4.01 48.18
N ASN A 4 13.12 -3.71 47.80
CA ASN A 4 13.77 -2.42 47.54
C ASN A 4 15.01 -2.53 46.59
N ASN A 5 15.62 -1.39 46.24
CA ASN A 5 17.03 -1.21 45.83
C ASN A 5 17.53 -1.74 44.45
N CYS A 6 17.49 -0.89 43.43
CA CYS A 6 18.49 -0.86 42.35
C CYS A 6 19.23 0.50 42.19
N TYR A 7 19.14 1.38 43.21
CA TYR A 7 20.02 2.54 43.36
C TYR A 7 21.38 2.12 43.95
N LEU A 8 22.12 1.21 43.30
CA LEU A 8 23.44 0.78 43.82
C LEU A 8 24.39 0.14 42.80
N TYR A 9 24.40 0.63 41.55
CA TYR A 9 25.55 0.42 40.63
C TYR A 9 25.94 1.68 39.85
N VAL A 10 25.90 2.82 40.54
CA VAL A 10 26.77 3.94 40.20
C VAL A 10 28.21 3.48 40.45
N GLY A 11 29.02 3.34 39.40
CA GLY A 11 30.48 3.27 39.54
C GLY A 11 31.23 2.07 38.98
N LEU A 12 30.95 1.59 37.76
CA LEU A 12 31.92 0.74 37.04
C LEU A 12 31.96 1.02 35.53
N LEU A 13 33.06 1.66 35.07
CA LEU A 13 33.56 1.74 33.67
C LEU A 13 32.56 2.31 32.64
N VAL A 14 32.66 3.55 32.14
CA VAL A 14 33.84 4.41 31.85
C VAL A 14 34.88 3.71 30.98
N SER A 15 34.50 3.46 29.72
CA SER A 15 35.29 3.51 28.48
C SER A 15 34.37 2.96 27.36
N LEU A 16 34.26 3.54 26.17
CA LEU A 16 35.14 4.48 25.48
C LEU A 16 34.29 5.45 24.63
N LEU A 17 34.40 6.76 24.87
CA LEU A 17 33.92 7.79 23.92
C LEU A 17 34.92 7.94 22.75
N THR A 18 34.58 8.82 21.80
CA THR A 18 35.39 9.30 20.65
C THR A 18 35.34 8.36 19.42
N LEU A 19 35.15 8.81 18.18
CA LEU A 19 35.15 10.16 17.55
C LEU A 19 33.92 10.33 16.60
N GLN A 20 33.28 11.52 16.47
CA GLN A 20 33.67 12.69 15.63
C GLN A 20 33.60 12.34 14.11
N THR A 21 32.90 13.02 13.18
CA THR A 21 32.10 14.27 13.17
C THR A 21 31.28 14.38 11.87
N GLY A 22 30.19 15.18 11.86
CA GLY A 22 29.47 15.52 10.63
C GLY A 22 28.35 16.56 10.82
N CYS A 23 28.71 17.83 11.05
CA CYS A 23 27.77 18.96 11.01
C CYS A 23 27.30 19.21 9.55
N SER A 24 26.10 19.74 9.25
CA SER A 24 25.54 21.01 9.75
C SER A 24 24.00 21.07 9.72
N VAL A 25 23.44 22.14 10.27
CA VAL A 25 22.01 22.35 10.56
C VAL A 25 21.51 23.66 9.91
N SER A 26 20.19 23.76 9.66
CA SER A 26 19.40 25.01 9.47
C SER A 26 19.55 25.78 8.13
N TYR A 27 18.55 26.52 7.61
CA TYR A 27 17.21 26.88 8.14
C TYR A 27 16.14 27.12 7.04
N SER A 28 14.87 27.17 7.47
CA SER A 28 13.55 27.54 6.89
C SER A 28 13.48 28.54 5.70
N LEU A 29 12.36 28.79 5.01
CA LEU A 29 10.95 29.17 5.38
C LEU A 29 10.03 28.90 4.14
N GLU A 30 8.69 28.89 4.12
CA GLU A 30 7.56 28.75 5.08
C GLU A 30 6.23 28.61 4.28
N GLN A 31 5.19 27.92 4.80
CA GLN A 31 3.80 28.45 4.95
C GLN A 31 2.87 27.43 5.65
N SER A 32 2.11 27.91 6.63
CA SER A 32 1.27 27.14 7.55
C SER A 32 -0.04 26.60 6.94
N SER A 33 -0.56 25.53 7.53
CA SER A 33 -2.00 25.41 7.88
C SER A 33 -2.24 24.39 9.00
N ASP A 34 -2.78 24.90 10.10
CA ASP A 34 -3.49 24.20 11.17
C ASP A 34 -4.62 23.28 10.67
N SER A 35 -5.15 22.29 11.41
CA SER A 35 -4.73 21.63 12.67
C SER A 35 -5.59 20.36 12.86
N VAL A 36 -5.10 19.39 13.64
CA VAL A 36 -5.81 18.26 14.31
C VAL A 36 -6.80 17.38 13.50
N SER A 37 -6.55 16.05 13.44
CA SER A 37 -7.09 15.13 14.46
C SER A 37 -6.76 13.64 14.22
N THR A 38 -6.68 12.89 15.32
CA THR A 38 -6.65 11.40 15.41
C THR A 38 -5.52 10.64 14.71
N SER A 39 -4.51 10.28 15.51
CA SER A 39 -3.53 9.23 15.23
C SER A 39 -4.18 7.90 14.83
N LEU A 40 -3.84 7.41 13.65
CA LEU A 40 -3.92 5.99 13.27
C LEU A 40 -2.54 5.50 12.77
N ASP A 41 -1.46 6.06 13.34
CA ASP A 41 -0.07 5.62 13.15
C ASP A 41 0.21 4.31 13.90
N SER A 42 -0.47 3.26 13.49
CA SER A 42 -0.19 1.86 13.81
C SER A 42 -1.09 0.99 12.93
N LEU A 43 -0.54 0.44 11.83
CA LEU A 43 -0.82 -0.91 11.29
C LEU A 43 -0.26 -1.12 9.85
N THR A 44 0.12 -0.09 9.10
CA THR A 44 0.56 -0.24 7.70
C THR A 44 2.07 -0.50 7.51
N SER A 45 2.86 -0.49 8.59
CA SER A 45 4.33 -0.51 8.53
C SER A 45 4.97 -1.90 8.33
N ILE A 46 4.39 -2.79 7.49
CA ILE A 46 4.99 -4.10 7.18
C ILE A 46 4.80 -4.57 5.71
N THR A 47 4.84 -3.68 4.72
CA THR A 47 5.03 -4.10 3.30
C THR A 47 5.92 -3.15 2.48
N SER A 48 6.98 -2.60 3.07
CA SER A 48 8.11 -2.07 2.29
C SER A 48 9.15 -3.17 2.10
N ILE A 49 8.88 -4.13 1.21
CA ILE A 49 9.90 -5.08 0.77
C ILE A 49 10.91 -4.30 -0.08
N SER A 50 12.11 -4.11 0.46
CA SER A 50 13.19 -3.37 -0.19
C SER A 50 13.69 -4.10 -1.44
N THR A 51 13.10 -3.81 -2.60
CA THR A 51 13.68 -4.15 -3.91
C THR A 51 14.69 -3.09 -4.30
N SER A 52 15.91 -3.23 -3.78
CA SER A 52 17.07 -2.48 -4.22
C SER A 52 17.40 -2.84 -5.68
N SER A 53 16.98 -2.03 -6.64
CA SER A 53 17.51 -2.08 -8.01
C SER A 53 17.92 -0.68 -8.45
N ALA A 54 19.15 -0.58 -8.96
CA ALA A 54 19.70 0.62 -9.56
C ALA A 54 19.24 0.73 -11.03
N GLY A 55 17.93 0.68 -11.22
CA GLY A 55 17.29 0.80 -12.53
C GLY A 55 17.19 2.25 -13.00
N GLY A 56 17.23 2.44 -14.32
CA GLY A 56 16.89 3.72 -14.96
C GLY A 56 15.44 4.12 -14.68
N ASP A 57 15.07 5.34 -15.05
CA ASP A 57 13.74 5.88 -14.72
C ASP A 57 12.58 5.06 -15.33
N GLU A 58 12.83 4.39 -16.46
CA GLU A 58 11.90 3.43 -17.08
C GLU A 58 11.66 2.16 -16.24
N GLU A 59 12.70 1.61 -15.59
CA GLU A 59 12.57 0.44 -14.70
C GLU A 59 11.79 0.81 -13.44
N LYS A 60 12.03 2.01 -12.89
CA LYS A 60 11.30 2.52 -11.72
C LYS A 60 9.81 2.72 -12.01
N VAL A 61 9.47 3.30 -13.16
CA VAL A 61 8.06 3.48 -13.57
C VAL A 61 7.36 2.12 -13.72
N SER A 62 8.03 1.14 -14.34
CA SER A 62 7.52 -0.23 -14.46
C SER A 62 7.30 -0.89 -13.09
N ALA A 63 8.26 -0.75 -12.17
CA ALA A 63 8.16 -1.28 -10.81
C ALA A 63 6.98 -0.65 -10.03
N THR A 64 6.83 0.68 -10.07
CA THR A 64 5.69 1.36 -9.41
C THR A 64 4.35 0.91 -9.98
N ALA A 65 4.22 0.79 -11.31
CA ALA A 65 3.01 0.28 -11.95
C ALA A 65 2.71 -1.18 -11.57
N GLN A 66 3.74 -2.02 -11.36
CA GLN A 66 3.54 -3.37 -10.85
C GLN A 66 3.04 -3.36 -9.39
N ILE A 67 3.65 -2.58 -8.50
CA ILE A 67 3.24 -2.50 -7.08
C ILE A 67 1.77 -2.03 -6.99
N TYR A 68 1.36 -1.05 -7.79
CA TYR A 68 -0.03 -0.61 -7.84
C TYR A 68 -1.01 -1.75 -8.21
N LYS A 69 -0.68 -2.56 -9.23
CA LYS A 69 -1.49 -3.74 -9.61
C LYS A 69 -1.56 -4.77 -8.47
N GLU A 70 -0.45 -5.01 -7.78
CA GLU A 70 -0.37 -5.93 -6.65
C GLU A 70 -1.26 -5.50 -5.47
N ASP A 71 -1.25 -4.21 -5.11
CA ASP A 71 -2.10 -3.66 -4.05
C ASP A 71 -3.60 -3.76 -4.41
N VAL A 72 -3.98 -3.46 -5.66
CA VAL A 72 -5.36 -3.60 -6.15
C VAL A 72 -5.77 -5.08 -6.19
N ALA A 73 -4.87 -5.99 -6.55
CA ALA A 73 -5.11 -7.43 -6.49
C ALA A 73 -5.38 -7.90 -5.06
N ALA A 74 -4.57 -7.45 -4.09
CA ALA A 74 -4.77 -7.75 -2.67
C ALA A 74 -6.10 -7.21 -2.14
N ALA A 75 -6.48 -5.98 -2.48
CA ALA A 75 -7.78 -5.41 -2.15
C ALA A 75 -8.95 -6.21 -2.76
N THR A 76 -8.76 -6.76 -3.97
CA THR A 76 -9.77 -7.58 -4.64
C THR A 76 -9.95 -8.93 -3.95
N VAL A 77 -8.87 -9.59 -3.52
CA VAL A 77 -8.94 -10.82 -2.68
C VAL A 77 -9.69 -10.55 -1.36
N LEU A 78 -9.44 -9.40 -0.73
CA LEU A 78 -10.16 -8.96 0.48
C LEU A 78 -11.64 -8.66 0.22
N TYR A 79 -12.01 -8.16 -0.96
CA TYR A 79 -13.41 -7.97 -1.35
C TYR A 79 -14.15 -9.30 -1.55
N ILE A 80 -13.52 -10.28 -2.21
CA ILE A 80 -14.12 -11.61 -2.45
C ILE A 80 -14.39 -12.35 -1.14
N SER A 81 -13.43 -12.32 -0.21
CA SER A 81 -13.52 -12.97 1.11
C SER A 81 -14.34 -12.16 2.13
N GLY A 82 -14.25 -10.83 2.09
CA GLY A 82 -14.89 -9.90 3.04
C GLY A 82 -16.35 -9.55 2.76
N GLY A 83 -17.13 -10.47 2.18
CA GLY A 83 -18.57 -10.31 1.99
C GLY A 83 -19.00 -9.41 0.81
N LYS A 84 -18.09 -9.12 -0.13
CA LYS A 84 -18.41 -8.49 -1.44
C LYS A 84 -19.16 -7.14 -1.36
N ASN A 85 -18.80 -6.28 -0.40
CA ASN A 85 -19.36 -4.92 -0.30
C ASN A 85 -18.71 -3.96 -1.33
N ASN A 86 -19.44 -3.63 -2.40
CA ASN A 86 -18.96 -2.77 -3.50
C ASN A 86 -18.47 -1.40 -3.03
N THR A 87 -19.21 -0.71 -2.16
CA THR A 87 -18.85 0.63 -1.68
C THR A 87 -17.57 0.62 -0.86
N LYS A 88 -17.36 -0.40 -0.01
CA LYS A 88 -16.11 -0.57 0.74
C LYS A 88 -14.93 -0.85 -0.20
N PHE A 89 -15.13 -1.69 -1.21
CA PHE A 89 -14.11 -2.04 -2.19
C PHE A 89 -13.68 -0.84 -3.04
N GLN A 90 -14.63 -0.12 -3.65
CA GLN A 90 -14.32 1.09 -4.42
C GLN A 90 -13.60 2.15 -3.58
N ARG A 91 -13.97 2.34 -2.30
CA ARG A 91 -13.23 3.22 -1.37
C ARG A 91 -11.80 2.74 -1.11
N GLN A 92 -11.59 1.43 -0.96
CA GLN A 92 -10.25 0.85 -0.78
C GLN A 92 -9.39 1.04 -2.04
N VAL A 93 -9.92 0.74 -3.22
CA VAL A 93 -9.24 0.98 -4.52
C VAL A 93 -8.93 2.46 -4.71
N THR A 94 -9.85 3.36 -4.35
CA THR A 94 -9.62 4.83 -4.38
C THR A 94 -8.49 5.24 -3.43
N SER A 95 -8.42 4.65 -2.24
CA SER A 95 -7.34 4.91 -1.27
C SER A 95 -5.99 4.44 -1.80
N ILE A 96 -5.92 3.25 -2.40
CA ILE A 96 -4.70 2.70 -3.01
C ILE A 96 -4.27 3.59 -4.19
N ALA A 97 -5.19 3.90 -5.11
CA ALA A 97 -4.91 4.79 -6.25
C ALA A 97 -4.29 6.12 -5.80
N ARG A 98 -4.88 6.78 -4.78
CA ARG A 98 -4.37 8.03 -4.24
C ARG A 98 -2.98 7.91 -3.62
N ASN A 99 -2.67 6.80 -2.93
CA ASN A 99 -1.33 6.52 -2.41
C ASN A 99 -0.29 6.36 -3.52
N HIS A 100 -0.71 5.89 -4.70
CA HIS A 100 0.10 5.78 -5.92
C HIS A 100 0.03 7.01 -6.85
N GLY A 101 -0.56 8.12 -6.38
CA GLY A 101 -0.69 9.37 -7.16
C GLY A 101 -1.76 9.36 -8.26
N ILE A 102 -2.57 8.29 -8.35
CA ILE A 102 -3.63 8.10 -9.34
C ILE A 102 -4.94 8.68 -8.80
N SER A 103 -5.49 9.69 -9.47
CA SER A 103 -6.73 10.36 -9.08
C SER A 103 -7.99 9.73 -9.70
N ASP A 104 -7.90 9.22 -10.93
CA ASP A 104 -9.01 8.71 -11.75
C ASP A 104 -8.76 7.24 -12.14
N TRP A 105 -8.83 6.37 -11.13
CA TRP A 105 -8.53 4.95 -11.30
C TRP A 105 -9.56 4.21 -12.18
N GLU A 106 -10.77 4.76 -12.35
CA GLU A 106 -11.83 4.16 -13.16
C GLU A 106 -11.53 4.18 -14.67
N LYS A 107 -10.52 4.96 -15.08
CA LYS A 107 -9.98 5.00 -16.45
C LYS A 107 -8.64 4.26 -16.58
N GLU A 108 -7.93 4.06 -15.47
CA GLU A 108 -6.60 3.47 -15.44
C GLU A 108 -6.62 1.97 -15.75
N THR A 109 -5.93 1.57 -16.82
CA THR A 109 -5.88 0.18 -17.28
C THR A 109 -5.31 -0.75 -16.21
N SER A 110 -4.27 -0.29 -15.50
CA SER A 110 -3.58 -1.04 -14.45
C SER A 110 -4.51 -1.45 -13.32
N THR A 111 -5.52 -0.64 -12.98
CA THR A 111 -6.47 -0.95 -11.92
C THR A 111 -7.29 -2.20 -12.25
N PHE A 112 -7.83 -2.27 -13.48
CA PHE A 112 -8.64 -3.41 -13.92
C PHE A 112 -7.80 -4.69 -14.11
N ILE A 113 -6.56 -4.55 -14.57
CA ILE A 113 -5.60 -5.68 -14.62
C ILE A 113 -5.35 -6.21 -13.19
N GLY A 114 -5.06 -5.32 -12.22
CA GLY A 114 -4.89 -5.70 -10.82
C GLY A 114 -6.12 -6.40 -10.23
N MET A 115 -7.33 -5.95 -10.57
CA MET A 115 -8.57 -6.63 -10.17
C MET A 115 -8.66 -8.06 -10.74
N GLY A 116 -8.33 -8.24 -12.02
CA GLY A 116 -8.25 -9.56 -12.65
C GLY A 116 -7.28 -10.51 -11.94
N MET A 117 -6.07 -10.03 -11.66
CA MET A 117 -5.05 -10.77 -10.91
C MET A 117 -5.57 -11.19 -9.51
N GLY A 118 -6.28 -10.28 -8.83
CA GLY A 118 -6.89 -10.54 -7.54
C GLY A 118 -8.02 -11.58 -7.58
N LEU A 119 -8.84 -11.58 -8.64
CA LEU A 119 -9.88 -12.59 -8.86
C LEU A 119 -9.28 -14.00 -9.03
N ARG A 120 -8.24 -14.13 -9.86
CA ARG A 120 -7.50 -15.40 -10.04
C ARG A 120 -6.90 -15.89 -8.73
N ARG A 121 -6.28 -15.00 -7.95
CA ARG A 121 -5.70 -15.33 -6.63
C ARG A 121 -6.75 -15.72 -5.59
N ALA A 122 -7.96 -15.19 -5.70
CA ALA A 122 -9.09 -15.56 -4.85
C ALA A 122 -9.75 -16.90 -5.25
N GLY A 123 -9.28 -17.57 -6.31
CA GLY A 123 -9.82 -18.84 -6.78
C GLY A 123 -11.18 -18.75 -7.47
N ILE A 124 -11.57 -17.55 -7.91
CA ILE A 124 -12.77 -17.34 -8.74
C ILE A 124 -12.52 -17.95 -10.12
N THR A 125 -13.46 -18.71 -10.67
CA THR A 125 -13.38 -19.20 -12.06
C THR A 125 -13.79 -18.10 -13.03
N GLU A 126 -13.17 -18.06 -14.21
CA GLU A 126 -13.36 -16.97 -15.19
C GLU A 126 -14.85 -16.76 -15.53
N ASP A 127 -15.60 -17.85 -15.74
CA ASP A 127 -17.03 -17.82 -16.05
C ASP A 127 -17.89 -17.20 -14.93
N SER A 128 -17.46 -17.30 -13.67
CA SER A 128 -18.17 -16.79 -12.49
C SER A 128 -17.86 -15.33 -12.14
N ILE A 129 -16.94 -14.68 -12.88
CA ILE A 129 -16.57 -13.27 -12.62
C ILE A 129 -17.79 -12.36 -12.78
N VAL A 130 -18.64 -12.61 -13.77
CA VAL A 130 -19.85 -11.81 -14.07
C VAL A 130 -20.95 -11.90 -13.01
N ASP A 131 -20.91 -12.91 -12.13
CA ASP A 131 -21.87 -13.09 -11.04
C ASP A 131 -21.50 -12.26 -9.79
N ILE A 132 -20.29 -11.70 -9.74
CA ILE A 132 -19.79 -10.99 -8.57
C ILE A 132 -20.29 -9.53 -8.61
N PRO A 133 -20.93 -9.00 -7.54
CA PRO A 133 -21.74 -7.77 -7.64
C PRO A 133 -21.04 -6.51 -8.19
N TYR A 134 -19.74 -6.32 -7.97
CA TYR A 134 -19.00 -5.23 -8.59
C TYR A 134 -18.71 -5.52 -10.06
N PHE A 135 -18.20 -6.71 -10.36
CA PHE A 135 -17.76 -7.10 -11.71
C PHE A 135 -18.92 -7.30 -12.69
N HIS A 136 -20.11 -7.68 -12.21
CA HIS A 136 -21.35 -7.66 -12.98
C HIS A 136 -21.58 -6.29 -13.64
N SER A 137 -21.46 -5.20 -12.85
CA SER A 137 -21.64 -3.84 -13.36
C SER A 137 -20.53 -3.33 -14.29
N VAL A 138 -19.38 -4.03 -14.35
CA VAL A 138 -18.25 -3.70 -15.23
C VAL A 138 -18.24 -4.58 -16.48
N ALA A 139 -18.93 -5.73 -16.47
CA ALA A 139 -18.97 -6.71 -17.56
C ALA A 139 -19.51 -6.12 -18.89
N ASP A 140 -20.51 -5.25 -18.80
CA ASP A 140 -21.10 -4.54 -19.95
C ASP A 140 -20.20 -3.42 -20.52
N GLY A 141 -19.07 -3.12 -19.85
CA GLY A 141 -18.19 -2.00 -20.17
C GLY A 141 -16.87 -2.41 -20.85
N SER A 142 -16.23 -1.44 -21.49
CA SER A 142 -14.90 -1.60 -22.13
C SER A 142 -13.77 -1.99 -21.17
N ASN A 143 -14.00 -1.90 -19.86
CA ASN A 143 -13.05 -2.29 -18.83
C ASN A 143 -13.05 -3.81 -18.53
N TYR A 144 -14.07 -4.57 -18.95
CA TYR A 144 -14.13 -6.02 -18.69
C TYR A 144 -12.98 -6.79 -19.36
N SER A 145 -12.60 -6.41 -20.58
CA SER A 145 -11.48 -7.01 -21.30
C SER A 145 -10.16 -6.90 -20.52
N ARG A 146 -9.94 -5.79 -19.83
CA ARG A 146 -8.76 -5.53 -18.97
C ARG A 146 -8.76 -6.40 -17.71
N ILE A 147 -9.94 -6.69 -17.15
CA ILE A 147 -10.09 -7.63 -16.04
C ILE A 147 -9.74 -9.05 -16.50
N ILE A 148 -10.23 -9.48 -17.66
CA ILE A 148 -9.92 -10.79 -18.22
C ILE A 148 -8.44 -10.91 -18.63
N GLU A 149 -7.84 -9.83 -19.15
CA GLU A 149 -6.41 -9.75 -19.40
C GLU A 149 -5.60 -9.99 -18.11
N GLY A 150 -5.87 -9.23 -17.04
CA GLY A 150 -5.17 -9.39 -15.77
C GLY A 150 -5.48 -10.71 -15.04
N TYR A 151 -6.66 -11.29 -15.26
CA TYR A 151 -6.99 -12.63 -14.76
C TYR A 151 -6.13 -13.72 -15.42
N ARG A 152 -5.73 -13.55 -16.68
CA ARG A 152 -4.96 -14.55 -17.45
C ARG A 152 -3.44 -14.41 -17.33
N MET A 153 -2.94 -13.34 -16.70
CA MET A 153 -1.53 -13.15 -16.31
C MET A 153 -1.14 -14.09 -15.16
#